data_AF-A0A1Y1LWY6-F1
#
_entry.id   AF-A0A1Y1LWY6-F1
#
_cell.length_a   1.000
_cell.length_b   1.000
_cell.length_c   1.000
_cell.angle_alpha   90.00
_cell.angle_beta   90.00
_cell.angle_gamma   90.00
#
_symmetry.space_group_name_H-M   'P 1'
#
loop_
_entity.id
_entity.type
_entity.pdbx_description
1 polymer ?
#
loop_
_entity_poly.entity_id
_entity_poly.type
_entity_poly.pdbx_seq_one_letter_code
_entity_poly.pdbx_strand_id
1 'polypeptide(L)'
;MPRVRFLGFSVVAAAAAFFLLVLSFNERPVSVYPKHSQIYSNVIQEEYAPHNYSYTSTIKDVIKQQGAFIEQATSDYPFPNNLKLQNFTLSSGGRPLRNIIITTWRSGSTFLGDIINAVPGNFYHYEPLLNYGIVQIRGPPYGDTAVKN
;
A
#
# COMPACT_ATOMS: atom_id res chain seq x y z
N MET A 1 0.72 56.16 19.26
CA MET A 1 0.91 54.71 19.51
C MET A 1 0.11 53.73 18.59
N PRO A 2 -0.34 54.05 17.35
CA PRO A 2 -1.00 53.05 16.50
C PRO A 2 -0.08 52.33 15.50
N ARG A 3 0.99 52.99 15.02
CA ARG A 3 1.82 52.48 13.90
C ARG A 3 2.56 51.16 14.17
N VAL A 4 2.99 50.92 15.41
CA VAL A 4 3.74 49.70 15.78
C VAL A 4 2.82 48.45 15.78
N ARG A 5 1.53 48.63 16.13
CA ARG A 5 0.55 47.52 16.11
C ARG A 5 0.18 47.12 14.68
N PHE A 6 0.02 48.08 13.77
CA PHE A 6 -0.25 47.81 12.35
C PHE A 6 0.94 47.12 11.66
N LEU A 7 2.17 47.50 11.99
CA LEU A 7 3.37 46.85 11.44
C LEU A 7 3.47 45.39 11.89
N GLY A 8 3.18 45.10 13.17
CA GLY A 8 3.15 43.72 13.68
C GLY A 8 2.08 42.85 13.00
N PHE A 9 0.88 43.38 12.78
CA PHE A 9 -0.18 42.67 12.04
C PHE A 9 0.21 42.40 10.58
N SER A 10 0.86 43.36 9.91
CA SER A 10 1.31 43.18 8.52
C SER A 10 2.38 42.11 8.39
N VAL A 11 3.33 42.02 9.34
CA VAL A 11 4.36 40.98 9.35
C VAL A 11 3.76 39.59 9.59
N VAL A 12 2.82 39.46 10.53
CA VAL A 12 2.14 38.18 10.79
C VAL A 12 1.31 37.74 9.60
N ALA A 13 0.59 38.66 8.95
CA ALA A 13 -0.17 38.36 7.75
C ALA A 13 0.72 37.92 6.58
N ALA A 14 1.87 38.58 6.39
CA ALA A 14 2.85 38.21 5.36
C ALA A 14 3.47 36.82 5.63
N ALA A 15 3.81 36.53 6.89
CA ALA A 15 4.34 35.22 7.27
C ALA A 15 3.30 34.10 7.07
N ALA A 16 2.03 34.34 7.41
CA ALA A 16 0.95 33.39 7.20
C ALA A 16 0.71 33.14 5.69
N ALA A 17 0.72 34.20 4.88
CA ALA A 17 0.58 34.08 3.43
C ALA A 17 1.75 33.30 2.79
N PHE A 18 2.98 33.55 3.25
CA PHE A 18 4.16 32.80 2.81
C PHE A 18 4.07 31.33 3.20
N PHE A 19 3.61 31.02 4.40
CA PHE A 19 3.44 29.64 4.87
C PHE A 19 2.37 28.89 4.05
N LEU A 20 1.24 29.54 3.76
CA LEU A 20 0.19 28.98 2.89
C LEU A 20 0.70 28.74 1.47
N LEU A 21 1.55 29.64 0.96
CA LEU A 21 2.19 29.49 -0.34
C LEU A 21 3.16 28.31 -0.33
N VAL A 22 4.02 28.16 0.68
CA VAL A 22 4.90 27.00 0.80
C VAL A 22 4.11 25.69 0.87
N LEU A 23 2.98 25.66 1.59
CA LEU A 23 2.10 24.50 1.61
C LEU A 23 1.54 24.21 0.21
N SER A 24 1.01 25.21 -0.51
CA SER A 24 0.44 25.01 -1.85
C SER A 24 1.45 24.54 -2.89
N PHE A 25 2.71 24.97 -2.77
CA PHE A 25 3.79 24.52 -3.67
C PHE A 25 4.41 23.18 -3.27
N ASN A 26 4.24 22.75 -2.01
CA ASN A 26 4.75 21.47 -1.51
C ASN A 26 3.70 20.36 -1.53
N GLU A 27 2.45 20.65 -1.92
CA GLU A 27 1.50 19.64 -2.36
C GLU A 27 1.98 19.06 -3.69
N ARG A 28 2.94 18.13 -3.63
CA ARG A 28 3.10 17.16 -4.72
C ARG A 28 1.73 16.51 -4.90
N PRO A 29 1.21 16.38 -6.13
CA PRO A 29 -0.02 15.64 -6.33
C PRO A 29 0.16 14.29 -5.65
N VAL A 30 -0.61 14.04 -4.59
CA VAL A 30 -0.60 12.74 -3.95
C VAL A 30 -1.05 11.80 -5.05
N SER A 31 -0.14 10.98 -5.55
CA SER A 31 -0.51 9.88 -6.42
C SER A 31 -1.48 9.05 -5.60
N VAL A 32 -2.77 9.19 -5.91
CA VAL A 32 -3.82 8.38 -5.29
C VAL A 32 -3.53 6.98 -5.78
N TYR A 33 -2.72 6.24 -5.03
CA TYR A 33 -2.54 4.83 -5.27
C TYR A 33 -3.90 4.21 -5.01
N PRO A 34 -4.59 3.67 -6.04
CA PRO A 34 -5.84 3.00 -5.80
C PRO A 34 -5.58 1.91 -4.78
N LYS A 35 -6.35 1.89 -3.69
CA LYS A 35 -6.20 0.91 -2.62
C LYS A 35 -6.35 -0.48 -3.25
N HIS A 36 -5.26 -1.21 -3.44
CA HIS A 36 -5.28 -2.51 -4.16
C HIS A 36 -6.18 -3.54 -3.44
N SER A 37 -6.41 -3.38 -2.14
CA SER A 37 -7.38 -4.20 -1.40
C SER A 37 -8.79 -4.13 -2.00
N GLN A 38 -9.14 -3.02 -2.64
CA GLN A 38 -10.39 -2.88 -3.38
C GLN A 38 -10.30 -3.48 -4.77
N ILE A 39 -9.14 -3.59 -5.44
CA ILE A 39 -9.09 -4.16 -6.80
C ILE A 39 -9.35 -5.68 -6.75
N TYR A 40 -8.85 -6.40 -5.73
CA TYR A 40 -9.19 -7.83 -5.58
C TYR A 40 -10.65 -8.07 -5.18
N SER A 41 -11.24 -7.18 -4.37
CA SER A 41 -12.68 -7.26 -4.07
C SER A 41 -13.54 -6.77 -5.23
N ASN A 42 -13.14 -5.72 -5.96
CA ASN A 42 -13.92 -5.09 -7.03
C ASN A 42 -13.88 -5.91 -8.32
N VAL A 43 -12.81 -6.66 -8.60
CA VAL A 43 -12.84 -7.72 -9.64
C VAL A 43 -13.84 -8.83 -9.29
N ILE A 44 -14.16 -9.01 -8.00
CA ILE A 44 -15.19 -9.95 -7.52
C ILE A 44 -16.57 -9.27 -7.33
N GLN A 45 -16.63 -7.94 -7.25
CA GLN A 45 -17.82 -7.19 -6.79
C GLN A 45 -18.43 -6.24 -7.84
N GLU A 46 -17.74 -5.97 -8.95
CA GLU A 46 -18.30 -5.29 -10.14
C GLU A 46 -18.78 -6.30 -11.21
N GLU A 47 -19.75 -7.16 -10.89
CA GLU A 47 -20.58 -7.80 -11.92
C GLU A 47 -21.99 -8.17 -11.41
N TYR A 48 -22.73 -7.17 -10.93
CA TYR A 48 -24.20 -7.23 -10.82
C TYR A 48 -24.87 -6.30 -11.85
N ALA A 49 -24.27 -6.15 -13.03
CA ALA A 49 -24.94 -5.63 -14.21
C ALA A 49 -25.32 -6.81 -15.11
N PRO A 50 -26.53 -6.87 -15.69
CA PRO A 50 -26.93 -7.96 -16.56
C PRO A 50 -26.18 -7.79 -17.89
N HIS A 51 -25.00 -8.38 -18.02
CA HIS A 51 -24.29 -8.50 -19.28
C HIS A 51 -24.56 -9.87 -19.91
N ASN A 52 -24.91 -9.83 -21.20
CA ASN A 52 -25.09 -11.00 -22.05
C ASN A 52 -23.83 -11.88 -21.98
N TYR A 53 -23.94 -13.04 -21.35
CA TYR A 53 -22.88 -14.03 -21.21
C TYR A 53 -22.47 -14.60 -22.58
N SER A 54 -21.29 -14.22 -23.06
CA SER A 54 -20.50 -15.05 -23.99
C SER A 54 -19.00 -14.74 -23.97
N TYR A 55 -18.46 -14.32 -22.83
CA TYR A 55 -17.00 -14.23 -22.61
C TYR A 55 -16.70 -14.71 -21.20
N THR A 56 -16.45 -16.01 -21.04
CA THR A 56 -15.76 -16.52 -19.86
C THR A 56 -14.27 -16.22 -20.05
N SER A 57 -13.77 -15.20 -19.37
CA SER A 57 -12.34 -14.89 -19.37
C SER A 57 -11.57 -16.09 -18.82
N THR A 58 -10.58 -16.57 -19.58
CA THR A 58 -9.72 -17.65 -19.10
C THR A 58 -8.73 -17.10 -18.08
N ILE A 59 -8.16 -17.97 -17.24
CA ILE A 59 -7.06 -17.58 -16.33
C ILE A 59 -5.91 -16.90 -17.09
N LYS A 60 -5.66 -17.31 -18.34
CA LYS A 60 -4.64 -16.69 -19.20
C LYS A 60 -4.99 -15.25 -19.55
N ASP A 61 -6.25 -14.96 -19.82
CA ASP A 61 -6.72 -13.61 -20.13
C ASP A 61 -6.57 -12.69 -18.92
N VAL A 62 -6.95 -13.19 -17.73
CA VAL A 62 -6.79 -12.46 -16.46
C VAL A 62 -5.32 -12.17 -16.17
N ILE A 63 -4.42 -13.15 -16.34
CA ILE A 63 -2.98 -12.95 -16.13
C ILE A 63 -2.44 -11.90 -17.11
N LYS A 64 -2.83 -11.97 -18.38
CA LYS A 64 -2.40 -11.01 -19.41
C LYS A 64 -2.88 -9.60 -19.09
N GLN A 65 -4.16 -9.46 -18.73
CA GLN A 65 -4.76 -8.19 -18.34
C GLN A 65 -4.03 -7.58 -17.13
N GLN A 66 -3.71 -8.41 -16.14
CA GLN A 66 -3.06 -7.95 -14.91
C GLN A 66 -1.61 -7.55 -15.17
N GLY A 67 -0.92 -8.27 -16.05
CA GLY A 67 0.40 -7.88 -16.54
C GLY A 67 0.39 -6.49 -17.18
N ALA A 68 -0.58 -6.22 -18.06
CA ALA A 68 -0.72 -4.92 -18.71
C ALA A 68 -1.00 -3.78 -17.72
N PHE A 69 -1.85 -4.01 -16.70
CA PHE A 69 -2.10 -3.02 -15.66
C PHE A 69 -0.85 -2.73 -14.82
N ILE A 70 -0.07 -3.75 -14.46
CA ILE A 70 1.17 -3.55 -13.69
C ILE A 70 2.18 -2.78 -14.54
N GLU A 71 2.34 -3.12 -15.83
CA GLU A 71 3.22 -2.40 -16.76
C GLU A 71 2.84 -0.93 -16.87
N GLN A 72 1.54 -0.64 -17.04
CA GLN A 72 1.04 0.73 -17.09
C GLN A 72 1.25 1.47 -15.76
N ALA A 73 0.93 0.84 -14.63
CA ALA A 73 1.04 1.47 -13.31
C ALA A 73 2.50 1.67 -12.86
N THR A 74 3.46 0.98 -13.49
CA THR A 74 4.89 1.09 -13.16
C THR A 74 5.70 1.79 -14.26
N SER A 75 5.07 2.39 -15.26
CA SER A 75 5.77 3.05 -16.39
C SER A 75 6.73 4.14 -15.93
N ASP A 76 6.32 4.92 -14.93
CA ASP A 76 7.09 6.04 -14.37
C ASP A 76 7.73 5.68 -13.01
N TYR A 77 7.74 4.39 -12.64
CA TYR A 77 8.28 3.95 -11.37
C TYR A 77 9.82 4.04 -11.38
N PRO A 78 10.45 4.68 -10.38
CA PRO A 78 11.90 4.87 -10.33
C PRO A 78 12.60 3.58 -9.86
N PHE A 79 12.72 2.60 -10.74
CA PHE A 79 13.44 1.37 -10.43
C PHE A 79 14.93 1.64 -10.11
N PRO A 80 15.51 0.91 -9.14
CA PRO A 80 16.91 1.11 -8.75
C PRO A 80 17.85 0.71 -9.90
N ASN A 81 18.98 1.41 -10.05
CA ASN A 81 20.06 1.08 -10.97
C ASN A 81 19.64 0.89 -12.44
N ASN A 82 18.62 1.64 -12.91
CA ASN A 82 18.03 1.51 -14.26
C ASN A 82 17.48 0.10 -14.58
N LEU A 83 17.17 -0.69 -13.55
CA LEU A 83 16.46 -1.96 -13.72
C LEU A 83 15.04 -1.71 -14.23
N LYS A 84 14.40 -2.74 -14.75
CA LYS A 84 13.03 -2.69 -15.27
C LYS A 84 12.14 -3.67 -14.52
N LEU A 85 10.82 -3.53 -14.68
CA LEU A 85 9.82 -4.45 -14.13
C LEU A 85 10.20 -5.93 -14.39
N GLN A 86 10.67 -6.25 -15.60
CA GLN A 86 11.02 -7.63 -15.97
C GLN A 86 12.15 -8.22 -15.12
N ASN A 87 13.02 -7.39 -14.54
CA ASN A 87 14.06 -7.86 -13.62
C ASN A 87 13.50 -8.32 -12.26
N PHE A 88 12.27 -7.92 -11.92
CA PHE A 88 11.59 -8.25 -10.66
C PHE A 88 10.41 -9.22 -10.82
N THR A 89 9.98 -9.49 -12.06
CA THR A 89 8.85 -10.37 -12.35
C THR A 89 9.29 -11.83 -12.50
N LEU A 90 8.63 -12.75 -11.78
CA LEU A 90 8.96 -14.19 -11.82
C LEU A 90 8.72 -14.83 -13.20
N SER A 91 7.67 -14.42 -13.93
CA SER A 91 7.33 -14.99 -15.24
C SER A 91 8.37 -14.69 -16.32
N SER A 92 9.13 -13.60 -16.19
CA SER A 92 10.26 -13.25 -17.06
C SER A 92 11.61 -13.79 -16.56
N GLY A 93 11.62 -14.61 -15.50
CA GLY A 93 12.85 -15.10 -14.87
C GLY A 93 13.56 -14.07 -13.97
N GLY A 94 12.91 -12.94 -13.70
CA GLY A 94 13.36 -11.93 -12.75
C GLY A 94 13.28 -12.39 -11.30
N ARG A 95 13.85 -11.58 -10.39
CA ARG A 95 13.89 -11.86 -8.95
C ARG A 95 13.19 -10.74 -8.19
N PRO A 96 11.98 -10.97 -7.63
CA PRO A 96 11.29 -9.95 -6.86
C PRO A 96 12.05 -9.65 -5.57
N LEU A 97 11.94 -8.41 -5.10
CA LEU A 97 12.36 -8.04 -3.75
C LEU A 97 11.37 -8.65 -2.76
N ARG A 98 11.87 -9.27 -1.68
CA ARG A 98 11.05 -9.93 -0.66
C ARG A 98 11.28 -9.27 0.69
N ASN A 99 10.22 -8.75 1.27
CA ASN A 99 10.21 -8.18 2.61
C ASN A 99 9.42 -9.12 3.54
N ILE A 100 9.95 -9.36 4.73
CA ILE A 100 9.28 -10.19 5.76
C ILE A 100 8.95 -9.28 6.93
N ILE A 101 7.68 -9.21 7.29
CA ILE A 101 7.18 -8.46 8.45
C ILE A 101 7.02 -9.45 9.59
N ILE A 102 7.81 -9.27 10.66
CA ILE A 102 7.74 -10.10 11.87
C ILE A 102 7.34 -9.18 13.02
N THR A 103 6.20 -9.43 13.63
CA THR A 103 5.68 -8.61 14.73
C THR A 103 4.94 -9.45 15.76
N THR A 104 4.70 -8.86 16.93
CA THR A 104 3.74 -9.41 17.89
C THR A 104 2.30 -9.20 17.41
N TRP A 105 1.35 -9.91 18.02
CA TRP A 105 -0.05 -9.80 17.64
C TRP A 105 -0.63 -8.43 17.98
N ARG A 106 -1.51 -7.96 17.10
CA ARG A 106 -2.22 -6.67 17.25
C ARG A 106 -1.28 -5.46 17.32
N SER A 107 -0.04 -5.58 16.85
CA SER A 107 0.90 -4.46 16.70
C SER A 107 0.63 -3.57 15.49
N GLY A 108 -0.38 -3.90 14.67
CA GLY A 108 -0.69 -3.19 13.43
C GLY A 108 0.04 -3.69 12.18
N SER A 109 0.57 -4.92 12.17
CA SER A 109 1.22 -5.51 10.99
C SER A 109 0.31 -5.60 9.77
N THR A 110 -0.99 -5.87 9.95
CA THR A 110 -1.97 -5.83 8.85
C THR A 110 -2.05 -4.46 8.20
N PHE A 111 -2.12 -3.39 9.01
CA PHE A 111 -2.17 -2.02 8.50
C PHE A 111 -0.90 -1.65 7.74
N LEU A 112 0.28 -2.01 8.28
CA LEU A 112 1.54 -1.82 7.59
C LEU A 112 1.60 -2.61 6.26
N GLY A 113 1.12 -3.85 6.27
CA GLY A 113 1.01 -4.69 5.07
C GLY A 113 0.14 -4.05 3.99
N ASP A 114 -1.01 -3.49 4.37
CA ASP A 114 -1.92 -2.79 3.45
C ASP A 114 -1.26 -1.54 2.82
N ILE A 115 -0.50 -0.77 3.62
CA ILE A 115 0.24 0.39 3.10
C ILE A 115 1.28 -0.07 2.06
N ILE A 116 2.05 -1.11 2.38
CA ILE A 116 3.07 -1.63 1.46
C ILE A 116 2.42 -2.20 0.19
N ASN A 117 1.29 -2.90 0.33
CA ASN A 117 0.56 -3.50 -0.79
C ASN A 117 -0.16 -2.47 -1.69
N ALA A 118 -0.26 -1.21 -1.27
CA ALA A 118 -0.80 -0.13 -2.10
C ALA A 118 0.14 0.26 -3.26
N VAL A 119 1.42 -0.13 -3.19
CA VAL A 119 2.38 0.13 -4.28
C VAL A 119 2.10 -0.82 -5.45
N PRO A 120 2.01 -0.34 -6.70
CA PRO A 120 1.76 -1.18 -7.87
C PRO A 120 2.81 -2.29 -8.03
N GLY A 121 2.34 -3.49 -8.39
CA GLY A 121 3.21 -4.65 -8.59
C GLY A 121 3.67 -5.35 -7.31
N ASN A 122 3.26 -4.86 -6.13
CA ASN A 122 3.49 -5.59 -4.88
C ASN A 122 2.48 -6.74 -4.70
N PHE A 123 2.96 -7.81 -4.09
CA PHE A 123 2.15 -8.93 -3.64
C PHE A 123 2.36 -9.13 -2.14
N TYR A 124 1.28 -9.05 -1.37
CA TYR A 124 1.28 -9.24 0.07
C TYR A 124 0.65 -10.59 0.45
N HIS A 125 1.44 -11.49 1.04
CA HIS A 125 0.96 -12.76 1.58
C HIS A 125 0.61 -12.57 3.07
N TYR A 126 -0.68 -12.53 3.36
CA TYR A 126 -1.21 -12.42 4.73
C TYR A 126 -1.03 -13.74 5.50
N GLU A 127 -0.42 -13.67 6.69
CA GLU A 127 -0.29 -14.78 7.65
C GLU A 127 0.12 -16.14 7.03
N PRO A 128 1.31 -16.24 6.40
CA PRO A 128 1.73 -17.44 5.65
C PRO A 128 1.90 -18.70 6.50
N LEU A 129 1.90 -18.58 7.83
CA LEU A 129 2.05 -19.69 8.78
C LEU A 129 0.75 -20.05 9.50
N LEU A 130 -0.40 -19.48 9.10
CA LEU A 130 -1.68 -19.72 9.74
C LEU A 130 -2.07 -21.21 9.74
N ASN A 131 -1.63 -21.95 8.73
CA ASN A 131 -1.85 -23.40 8.61
C ASN A 131 -1.16 -24.23 9.71
N TYR A 132 -0.13 -23.70 10.36
CA TYR A 132 0.49 -24.34 11.55
C TYR A 132 -0.32 -24.10 12.83
N GLY A 133 -1.45 -23.41 12.72
CA GLY A 133 -2.31 -23.09 13.83
C GLY A 133 -1.78 -21.98 14.70
N ILE A 134 -2.55 -21.69 15.74
CA ILE A 134 -2.30 -20.59 16.66
C ILE A 134 -2.20 -21.19 18.06
N VAL A 135 -0.98 -21.26 18.62
CA VAL A 135 -0.78 -21.63 20.02
C VAL A 135 -0.63 -20.36 20.84
N GLN A 136 -1.71 -19.99 21.53
CA GLN A 136 -1.69 -18.83 22.40
C GLN A 136 -1.77 -19.23 23.86
N ILE A 137 -0.69 -18.98 24.60
CA ILE A 137 -0.68 -19.17 26.04
C ILE A 137 -1.13 -17.85 26.68
N ARG A 138 -2.41 -17.77 27.06
CA ARG A 138 -2.99 -16.60 27.75
C ARG A 138 -3.31 -16.84 29.24
N GLY A 139 -3.07 -18.05 29.76
CA GLY A 139 -3.43 -18.42 31.12
C GLY A 139 -3.18 -19.92 31.43
N PRO A 140 -3.66 -20.43 32.58
CA PRO A 140 -3.47 -21.82 32.98
C PRO A 140 -3.98 -22.83 31.94
N PRO A 141 -3.37 -24.03 31.82
CA PRO A 141 -2.31 -24.56 32.67
C PRO A 141 -0.89 -24.12 32.28
N TYR A 142 -0.69 -23.56 31.09
CA TYR A 142 0.65 -23.24 30.57
C TYR A 142 1.13 -21.82 30.87
N GLY A 143 0.25 -20.96 31.39
CA GLY A 143 0.55 -19.55 31.71
C GLY A 143 1.66 -19.38 32.75
N ASP A 144 1.60 -20.12 33.85
CA ASP A 144 2.56 -19.97 34.96
C ASP A 144 3.97 -20.45 34.59
N THR A 145 4.07 -21.48 33.75
CA THR A 145 5.35 -21.97 33.22
C THR A 145 5.92 -21.10 32.12
N ALA A 146 5.07 -20.41 31.34
CA ALA A 146 5.51 -19.58 30.23
C ALA A 146 6.11 -18.23 30.67
N VAL A 147 5.76 -17.70 31.84
CA VAL A 147 6.25 -16.41 32.37
C VAL A 147 7.59 -16.53 33.13
N LYS A 148 7.95 -17.74 33.58
CA LYS A 148 9.13 -17.99 34.44
C LYS A 148 10.42 -18.36 33.69
N ASN A 149 10.38 -18.54 32.37
CA ASN A 149 11.57 -18.70 31.51
C ASN A 149 12.02 -17.36 30.95
#